data_AF-A0A660NI57-F1
#
_entry.id   AF-A0A660NI57-F1
#
_cell.length_a   1.000
_cell.length_b   1.000
_cell.length_c   1.000
_cell.angle_alpha   90.00
_cell.angle_beta   90.00
_cell.angle_gamma   90.00
#
_symmetry.space_group_name_H-M   'P 1'
#
loop_
_entity.id
_entity.type
_entity.pdbx_description
1 polymer ?
#
loop_
_entity_poly.entity_id
_entity_poly.type
_entity_poly.pdbx_seq_one_letter_code
_entity_poly.pdbx_strand_id
1 'polypeptide(L)'
;MMDRRAVLRIALAAISLGAVAGPVRAEVEALDPEDAFRVSATRIGSKTIEVVFMVAPGYQLYRDRLSFQMDHPDVTVMGIDLPEPLEKFDPALGERVWLYAERFTARVRLSGANVGARLIVSMQGCAVDLGICFPSMEKAFNVPPI
;
A
#
# COMPACT_ATOMS: atom_id res chain seq x y z
N MET A 1 44.83 -80.67 -1.59
CA MET A 1 45.78 -79.60 -1.94
C MET A 1 45.02 -78.29 -1.79
N MET A 2 45.28 -77.55 -0.70
CA MET A 2 44.61 -76.29 -0.36
C MET A 2 45.27 -75.15 -1.12
N ASP A 3 44.49 -74.34 -1.85
CA ASP A 3 44.98 -73.07 -2.36
C ASP A 3 43.94 -71.94 -2.22
N ARG A 4 44.32 -71.00 -1.34
CA ARG A 4 44.36 -69.55 -1.55
C ARG A 4 43.06 -68.78 -1.89
N ARG A 5 42.58 -68.10 -0.83
CA ARG A 5 42.27 -66.66 -0.76
C ARG A 5 41.33 -66.08 -1.83
N ALA A 6 40.10 -65.79 -1.42
CA ALA A 6 39.37 -64.62 -1.89
C ALA A 6 38.53 -64.06 -0.74
N VAL A 7 39.04 -63.01 -0.09
CA VAL A 7 38.26 -62.15 0.80
C VAL A 7 37.35 -61.33 -0.10
N LEU A 8 36.08 -61.70 -0.22
CA LEU A 8 35.10 -60.91 -0.96
C LEU A 8 34.52 -59.85 -0.01
N ARG A 9 34.68 -58.59 -0.43
CA ARG A 9 34.35 -57.38 0.31
C ARG A 9 32.84 -57.26 0.54
N ILE A 10 32.49 -56.90 1.77
CA ILE A 10 31.16 -56.44 2.19
C ILE A 10 30.79 -55.18 1.38
N ALA A 11 29.59 -55.15 0.82
CA ALA A 11 28.93 -53.91 0.41
C ALA A 11 27.51 -53.91 0.97
N LEU A 12 27.35 -53.33 2.16
CA LEU A 12 26.05 -53.06 2.76
C LEU A 12 25.50 -51.79 2.08
N ALA A 13 24.52 -51.93 1.20
CA ALA A 13 23.85 -50.78 0.58
C ALA A 13 22.89 -50.15 1.60
N ALA A 14 23.32 -49.08 2.27
CA ALA A 14 22.43 -48.25 3.08
C ALA A 14 21.61 -47.34 2.15
N ILE A 15 20.35 -47.68 1.93
CA ILE A 15 19.39 -46.80 1.23
C ILE A 15 18.92 -45.76 2.25
N SER A 16 19.58 -44.61 2.26
CA SER A 16 19.13 -43.42 2.99
C SER A 16 17.91 -42.84 2.28
N LEU A 17 16.74 -43.01 2.89
CA LEU A 17 15.47 -42.38 2.46
C LEU A 17 15.54 -40.88 2.78
N GLY A 18 16.06 -40.10 1.83
CA GLY A 18 16.08 -38.64 1.93
C GLY A 18 14.67 -38.08 1.78
N ALA A 19 14.13 -37.51 2.85
CA ALA A 19 12.92 -36.69 2.79
C ALA A 19 13.22 -35.44 1.95
N VAL A 20 12.69 -35.40 0.72
CA VAL A 20 12.74 -34.21 -0.13
C VAL A 20 11.71 -33.22 0.41
N ALA A 21 12.12 -32.38 1.36
CA ALA A 21 11.38 -31.18 1.69
C ALA A 21 11.52 -30.20 0.51
N GLY A 22 10.53 -30.16 -0.38
CA GLY A 22 10.43 -29.15 -1.41
C GLY A 22 10.28 -27.75 -0.79
N PRO A 23 10.73 -26.68 -1.46
CA PRO A 23 10.55 -25.33 -0.95
C PRO A 23 9.05 -25.02 -0.87
N VAL A 24 8.55 -24.77 0.35
CA VAL A 24 7.25 -24.13 0.55
C VAL A 24 7.42 -22.67 0.12
N ARG A 25 6.91 -22.33 -1.06
CA ARG A 25 6.83 -20.94 -1.51
C ARG A 25 5.57 -20.37 -0.87
N ALA A 26 5.73 -19.53 0.15
CA ALA A 26 4.61 -18.75 0.68
C ALA A 26 4.12 -17.84 -0.45
N GLU A 27 2.88 -18.03 -0.90
CA GLU A 27 2.20 -17.06 -1.75
C GLU A 27 1.96 -15.81 -0.91
N VAL A 28 2.54 -14.68 -1.34
CA VAL A 28 2.31 -13.39 -0.69
C VAL A 28 0.89 -12.96 -1.08
N GLU A 29 -0.04 -13.11 -0.15
CA GLU A 29 -1.41 -12.66 -0.33
C GLU A 29 -1.48 -11.13 -0.23
N ALA A 30 -2.27 -10.50 -1.09
CA ALA A 30 -2.44 -9.05 -1.04
C ALA A 30 -3.19 -8.66 0.24
N LEU A 31 -2.67 -7.67 0.97
CA LEU A 31 -3.46 -6.97 1.99
C LEU A 31 -4.73 -6.40 1.39
N ASP A 32 -5.78 -6.37 2.21
CA ASP A 32 -6.97 -5.59 1.92
C ASP A 32 -6.62 -4.11 1.73
N PRO A 33 -7.30 -3.40 0.82
CA PRO A 33 -7.01 -2.01 0.51
C PRO A 33 -7.07 -1.08 1.74
N GLU A 34 -7.95 -1.38 2.69
CA GLU A 34 -8.10 -0.56 3.91
C GLU A 34 -6.89 -0.65 4.83
N ASP A 35 -6.21 -1.80 4.84
CA ASP A 35 -4.98 -2.05 5.59
C ASP A 35 -3.75 -1.54 4.84
N ALA A 36 -3.74 -1.68 3.50
CA ALA A 36 -2.71 -1.14 2.64
C ALA A 36 -2.66 0.39 2.64
N PHE A 37 -3.82 1.04 2.73
CA PHE A 37 -3.99 2.49 2.64
C PHE A 37 -4.81 3.03 3.82
N ARG A 38 -4.13 3.18 4.96
CA ARG A 38 -4.76 3.73 6.17
C ARG A 38 -4.74 5.25 6.11
N VAL A 39 -5.89 5.86 6.39
CA VAL A 39 -6.06 7.31 6.29
C VAL A 39 -6.79 7.82 7.52
N SER A 40 -6.33 8.96 8.04
CA SER A 40 -6.98 9.69 9.12
C SER A 40 -7.04 11.17 8.80
N ALA A 41 -8.13 11.83 9.17
CA ALA A 41 -8.27 13.28 9.03
C ALA A 41 -8.49 13.93 10.40
N THR A 42 -7.88 15.09 10.63
CA THR A 42 -8.00 15.84 11.87
C THR A 42 -8.03 17.33 11.56
N ARG A 43 -8.99 18.06 12.12
CA ARG A 43 -9.03 19.53 11.99
C ARG A 43 -7.87 20.14 12.79
N ILE A 44 -7.05 20.95 12.12
CA ILE A 44 -5.96 21.71 12.73
C ILE A 44 -6.21 23.22 12.53
N GLY A 45 -6.58 23.92 13.60
CA GLY A 45 -7.00 25.32 13.53
C GLY A 45 -8.35 25.52 12.84
N SER A 46 -8.62 26.75 12.39
CA SER A 46 -9.96 27.13 11.95
C SER A 46 -10.33 26.65 10.54
N LYS A 47 -9.38 26.68 9.61
CA LYS A 47 -9.65 26.45 8.18
C LYS A 47 -8.72 25.43 7.55
N THR A 48 -8.20 24.49 8.35
CA THR A 48 -7.29 23.46 7.83
C THR A 48 -7.64 22.10 8.41
N ILE A 49 -7.66 21.09 7.54
CA ILE A 49 -7.72 19.68 7.92
C ILE A 49 -6.39 19.06 7.53
N GLU A 50 -5.75 18.40 8.49
CA GLU A 50 -4.61 17.55 8.26
C GLU A 50 -5.11 16.14 7.92
N VAL A 51 -4.71 15.61 6.77
CA VAL A 51 -5.03 14.24 6.35
C VAL A 51 -3.72 13.46 6.27
N VAL A 52 -3.58 12.46 7.14
CA VAL A 52 -2.41 11.59 7.21
C VAL A 52 -2.72 10.30 6.48
N PHE A 53 -1.86 9.94 5.54
CA PHE A 53 -1.89 8.69 4.81
C PHE A 53 -0.73 7.81 5.28
N MET A 54 -1.02 6.55 5.57
CA MET A 54 -0.04 5.51 5.84
C MET A 54 -0.17 4.45 4.75
N VAL A 55 0.88 4.30 3.96
CA VAL A 55 0.96 3.34 2.85
C VAL A 55 1.81 2.16 3.32
N ALA A 56 1.27 0.94 3.17
CA ALA A 56 1.99 -0.28 3.54
C ALA A 56 3.20 -0.52 2.61
N PRO A 57 4.28 -1.17 3.10
CA PRO A 57 5.41 -1.54 2.25
C PRO A 57 4.97 -2.39 1.06
N GLY A 58 5.51 -2.11 -0.13
CA GLY A 58 5.10 -2.78 -1.38
C GLY A 58 3.85 -2.18 -2.04
N TYR A 59 3.27 -1.13 -1.45
CA TYR A 59 2.12 -0.41 -1.99
C TYR A 59 2.46 1.03 -2.35
N GLN A 60 1.65 1.63 -3.22
CA GLN A 60 1.79 3.03 -3.62
C GLN A 60 0.43 3.66 -3.93
N LEU A 61 0.27 4.95 -3.64
CA LEU A 61 -0.87 5.77 -4.05
C LEU A 61 -0.48 6.68 -5.20
N TYR A 62 -1.38 6.86 -6.18
CA TYR A 62 -1.19 7.84 -7.25
C TYR A 62 -1.52 9.24 -6.74
N ARG A 63 -0.56 10.17 -6.83
CA ARG A 63 -0.74 11.57 -6.42
C ARG A 63 -1.94 12.21 -7.12
N ASP A 64 -2.02 12.03 -8.43
CA ASP A 64 -3.05 12.69 -9.25
C ASP A 64 -4.43 12.02 -9.15
N ARG A 65 -4.53 10.92 -8.37
CA ARG A 65 -5.79 10.24 -8.04
C ARG A 65 -6.23 10.53 -6.59
N LEU A 66 -5.57 11.46 -5.91
CA LEU A 66 -6.04 11.97 -4.61
C LEU A 66 -7.05 13.10 -4.85
N SER A 67 -8.23 12.95 -4.25
CA SER A 67 -9.29 13.95 -4.30
C SER A 67 -9.80 14.26 -2.90
N PHE A 68 -10.16 15.52 -2.64
CA PHE A 68 -10.63 16.00 -1.36
C PHE A 68 -11.86 16.89 -1.60
N GLN A 69 -13.00 16.51 -1.03
CA GLN A 69 -14.26 17.21 -1.22
C GLN A 69 -14.98 17.38 0.11
N MET A 70 -15.66 18.50 0.31
CA MET A 70 -16.57 18.69 1.43
C MET A 70 -17.97 18.28 0.99
N ASP A 71 -18.72 17.60 1.86
CA ASP A 71 -20.11 17.21 1.58
C ASP A 71 -21.15 18.29 1.92
N HIS A 72 -20.69 19.49 2.27
CA HIS A 72 -21.55 20.62 2.67
C HIS A 72 -21.41 21.79 1.68
N PRO A 73 -22.51 22.37 1.18
CA PRO A 73 -22.48 23.42 0.14
C PRO A 73 -21.78 24.70 0.60
N ASP A 74 -21.90 25.05 1.89
CA ASP A 74 -21.29 26.27 2.45
C ASP A 74 -19.83 26.09 2.88
N VAL A 75 -19.20 24.94 2.62
CA VAL A 75 -17.79 24.69 2.95
C VAL A 75 -17.07 24.19 1.71
N THR A 76 -15.99 24.84 1.31
CA THR A 76 -15.27 24.52 0.07
C THR A 76 -13.80 24.24 0.34
N VAL A 77 -13.22 23.34 -0.44
CA VAL A 77 -11.75 23.13 -0.47
C VAL A 77 -11.13 24.24 -1.31
N MET A 78 -10.30 25.07 -0.68
CA MET A 78 -9.60 26.18 -1.35
C MET A 78 -8.25 25.78 -1.92
N GLY A 79 -7.64 24.75 -1.36
CA GLY A 79 -6.34 24.28 -1.79
C GLY A 79 -5.87 23.12 -0.97
N ILE A 80 -4.99 22.32 -1.57
CA ILE A 80 -4.41 21.14 -0.94
C ILE A 80 -2.90 21.31 -1.04
N ASP A 81 -2.22 21.29 0.10
CA ASP A 81 -0.77 21.17 0.12
C ASP A 81 -0.41 19.68 0.25
N LEU A 82 0.34 19.18 -0.72
CA LEU A 82 0.90 17.84 -0.71
C LEU A 82 2.42 17.94 -0.71
N PRO A 83 3.13 16.98 -0.09
CA PRO A 83 4.58 16.90 -0.19
C PRO A 83 5.00 16.49 -1.61
N GLU A 84 6.29 16.64 -1.90
CA GLU A 84 6.86 16.20 -3.17
C GLU A 84 6.65 14.67 -3.34
N PRO A 85 6.04 14.23 -4.45
CA PRO A 85 5.87 12.81 -4.73
C PRO A 85 7.14 12.15 -5.28
N LEU A 86 7.19 10.82 -5.22
CA LEU A 86 8.12 10.03 -6.02
C LEU A 86 7.68 10.03 -7.48
N GLU A 87 8.59 10.31 -8.40
CA GLU A 87 8.33 10.26 -9.83
C GLU A 87 8.87 8.95 -10.43
N LYS A 88 8.01 8.17 -11.10
CA LYS A 88 8.36 6.88 -11.71
C LYS A 88 7.90 6.85 -13.16
N PHE A 89 8.68 6.25 -14.06
CA PHE A 89 8.20 5.99 -15.42
C PHE A 89 7.31 4.75 -15.43
N ASP A 90 6.12 4.87 -16.01
CA ASP A 90 5.20 3.75 -16.23
C ASP A 90 5.26 3.32 -17.70
N PRO A 91 5.87 2.16 -18.01
CA PRO A 91 5.97 1.68 -19.39
C PRO A 91 4.62 1.35 -20.04
N ALA A 92 3.60 1.03 -19.26
CA ALA A 92 2.27 0.68 -19.79
C ALA A 92 1.53 1.94 -20.25
N LEU A 93 1.75 3.08 -19.59
CA LEU A 93 1.18 4.36 -19.95
C LEU A 93 2.08 5.17 -20.89
N GLY A 94 3.37 4.86 -20.94
CA GLY A 94 4.36 5.59 -21.73
C GLY A 94 4.68 6.99 -21.17
N GLU A 95 4.40 7.23 -19.90
CA GLU A 95 4.56 8.53 -19.24
C GLU A 95 5.14 8.41 -17.82
N ARG A 96 5.50 9.56 -17.22
CA ARG A 96 5.91 9.61 -15.82
C ARG A 96 4.67 9.77 -14.95
N VAL A 97 4.64 9.00 -13.86
CA VAL A 97 3.58 9.02 -12.85
C VAL A 97 4.17 9.49 -11.52
N TRP A 98 3.35 10.17 -10.73
CA TRP A 98 3.72 10.66 -9.39
C TRP A 98 3.02 9.86 -8.31
N LEU A 99 3.80 9.40 -7.33
CA LEU A 99 3.41 8.36 -6.40
C LEU A 99 3.79 8.71 -4.96
N TYR A 100 3.05 8.17 -4.00
CA TYR A 100 3.43 8.11 -2.59
C TYR A 100 3.49 6.66 -2.13
N ALA A 101 4.67 6.20 -1.72
CA ALA A 101 4.90 4.82 -1.25
C ALA A 101 5.16 4.74 0.27
N GLU A 102 5.19 5.88 0.95
CA GLU A 102 5.45 5.99 2.39
C GLU A 102 4.36 6.82 3.06
N ARG A 103 4.48 7.02 4.38
CA ARG A 103 3.63 7.95 5.12
C ARG A 103 3.77 9.36 4.57
N PHE A 104 2.65 10.03 4.32
CA PHE A 104 2.64 11.44 3.96
C PHE A 104 1.45 12.18 4.57
N THR A 105 1.48 13.51 4.48
CA THR A 105 0.45 14.36 5.07
C THR A 105 -0.01 15.40 4.06
N ALA A 106 -1.30 15.43 3.80
CA ALA A 106 -1.95 16.47 3.02
C ALA A 106 -2.56 17.52 3.95
N ARG A 107 -2.42 18.80 3.62
CA ARG A 107 -3.13 19.89 4.31
C ARG A 107 -4.23 20.42 3.41
N VAL A 108 -5.47 20.18 3.79
CA VAL A 108 -6.66 20.64 3.09
C VAL A 108 -7.10 21.97 3.68
N ARG A 109 -6.92 23.06 2.93
CA ARG A 109 -7.37 24.40 3.33
C ARG A 109 -8.82 24.60 2.91
N LEU A 110 -9.64 25.11 3.83
CA LEU A 110 -11.07 25.31 3.64
C LEU A 110 -11.42 26.80 3.55
N SER A 111 -12.55 27.11 2.91
CA SER A 111 -13.28 28.36 3.12
C SER A 111 -14.76 28.10 3.37
N GLY A 112 -15.50 29.16 3.67
CA GLY A 112 -16.93 29.10 3.97
C GLY A 112 -17.27 29.06 5.46
N ALA A 113 -18.42 28.48 5.77
CA ALA A 113 -19.03 28.46 7.10
C ALA A 113 -18.29 27.55 8.08
N ASN A 114 -18.36 27.89 9.38
CA ASN A 114 -17.89 27.03 10.46
C ASN A 114 -19.04 26.12 10.93
N VAL A 115 -19.30 25.07 10.18
CA VAL A 115 -20.36 24.07 10.45
C VAL A 115 -19.78 22.66 10.47
N GLY A 116 -20.48 21.74 11.12
CA GLY A 116 -20.16 20.33 11.03
C GLY A 116 -20.38 19.82 9.60
N ALA A 117 -19.37 19.17 9.02
CA ALA A 117 -19.40 18.61 7.67
C ALA A 117 -18.53 17.35 7.61
N ARG A 118 -18.54 16.64 6.48
CA ARG A 118 -17.59 15.55 6.22
C ARG A 118 -16.63 15.92 5.10
N LEU A 119 -15.38 15.56 5.31
CA LEU A 119 -14.37 15.52 4.26
C LEU A 119 -14.42 14.14 3.60
N ILE A 120 -14.71 14.10 2.31
CA ILE A 120 -14.60 12.92 1.46
C ILE A 120 -13.21 12.92 0.83
N VAL A 121 -12.46 11.86 1.09
CA VAL A 121 -11.12 11.65 0.52
C VAL A 121 -11.21 10.47 -0.45
N SER A 122 -11.00 10.73 -1.73
CA SER A 122 -10.90 9.69 -2.76
C SER A 122 -9.43 9.41 -3.06
N MET A 123 -9.07 8.13 -3.24
CA MET A 123 -7.71 7.71 -3.51
C MET A 123 -7.67 6.43 -4.34
N GLN A 124 -6.57 6.22 -5.06
CA GLN A 124 -6.31 4.98 -5.79
C GLN A 124 -4.85 4.57 -5.62
N GLY A 125 -4.61 3.26 -5.48
CA GLY A 125 -3.27 2.72 -5.34
C GLY A 125 -3.13 1.31 -5.91
N CYS A 126 -1.90 0.80 -5.87
CA CYS A 126 -1.55 -0.54 -6.32
C CYS A 126 -0.61 -1.24 -5.33
N ALA A 127 -0.71 -2.58 -5.28
CA ALA A 127 0.31 -3.47 -4.76
C ALA A 127 1.34 -3.75 -5.87
N VAL A 128 2.54 -3.18 -5.73
CA VAL A 128 3.53 -3.16 -6.81
C VAL A 128 4.08 -4.56 -7.08
N ASP A 129 4.43 -5.31 -6.04
CA ASP A 129 5.06 -6.63 -6.17
C ASP A 129 4.09 -7.71 -6.67
N LEU A 130 2.78 -7.45 -6.52
CA LEU A 130 1.72 -8.35 -6.98
C LEU A 130 1.13 -7.93 -8.33
N GLY A 131 1.46 -6.73 -8.82
CA GLY A 131 0.89 -6.17 -10.05
C GLY A 131 -0.63 -5.91 -9.96
N ILE A 132 -1.16 -5.71 -8.75
CA ILE A 132 -2.60 -5.51 -8.51
C ILE A 132 -2.86 -4.02 -8.29
N CYS A 133 -3.75 -3.43 -9.08
CA CYS A 133 -4.24 -2.08 -8.84
C CYS A 133 -5.69 -2.11 -8.36
N PHE A 134 -5.95 -1.39 -7.27
CA PHE A 134 -7.26 -1.31 -6.66
C PHE A 134 -8.13 -0.30 -7.42
N PRO A 135 -9.47 -0.47 -7.41
CA PRO A 135 -10.38 0.56 -7.87
C PRO A 135 -10.25 1.83 -7.00
N SER A 136 -10.87 2.92 -7.44
CA SER A 136 -10.96 4.13 -6.61
C SER A 136 -11.69 3.83 -5.30
N MET A 137 -11.14 4.32 -4.19
CA MET A 137 -11.66 4.13 -2.84
C MET A 137 -11.98 5.49 -2.22
N GLU A 138 -13.02 5.53 -1.39
CA GLU A 138 -13.42 6.76 -0.70
C GLU A 138 -13.49 6.54 0.82
N LYS A 139 -13.02 7.54 1.57
CA LYS A 139 -13.16 7.60 3.03
C LYS A 139 -13.79 8.93 3.42
N ALA A 140 -14.85 8.86 4.22
CA ALA A 140 -15.53 10.02 4.75
C ALA A 140 -15.13 10.26 6.20
N PHE A 141 -14.68 11.47 6.52
CA PHE A 141 -14.26 11.85 7.87
C PHE A 141 -15.13 12.97 8.40
N ASN A 142 -15.67 12.80 9.60
CA ASN A 142 -16.39 13.86 10.28
C ASN A 142 -15.44 15.00 10.65
N VAL A 143 -15.82 16.21 10.31
CA VAL A 143 -15.08 17.43 10.60
C VAL A 143 -16.00 18.34 11.43
N PRO A 144 -15.80 18.41 12.76
CA PRO A 144 -16.65 19.23 13.61
C PRO A 144 -16.46 20.73 13.31
N PRO A 145 -17.43 21.58 13.67
CA PRO A 145 -17.19 23.01 13.76
C PRO A 145 -16.14 23.29 14.84
N ILE A 146 -15.46 24.43 14.71
CA ILE A 146 -14.58 24.99 15.74
C ILE A 146 -15.43 25.56 16.87
#